data_AF-A0A7X6CLN1-F1
#
_entry.id   AF-A0A7X6CLN1-F1
#
_cell.length_a   1.000
_cell.length_b   1.000
_cell.length_c   1.000
_cell.angle_alpha   90.00
_cell.angle_beta   90.00
_cell.angle_gamma   90.00
#
_symmetry.space_group_name_H-M   'P 1'
#
loop_
_entity.id
_entity.type
_entity.pdbx_description
1 polymer ?
#
loop_
_entity_poly.entity_id
_entity_poly.type
_entity_poly.pdbx_seq_one_letter_code
_entity_poly.pdbx_strand_id
1 'polypeptide(L)'
;MIDTNQIAAALEAREYKQAAQLIKQFQKESPENPWVQYYIGRYYELTNNLDKAATTYKQILRDITNPKIASQARQGIQRIETAQQNLREQAIESAKNDPSSQEPGLLILEAVSPEDKPAAIQNISRIFQTDIYTTRMQIQSRGWRLYKTGPIAELRVYGQELIGVGIPVFWATLADIQKIQIFQVQYFQSVSSPAVVCKDRLDRLGSIEFSWSEVTQQVEGLLPIFIDIMDYSPNRRNEEFRHKEITQDYAQVCDLHLPSRNCILRICDQNYEFQQGFDFTKSSEAIPASPTGKNKKARRPNSPQVPQSTTRINWNNLLEMLDEQLDVTVWSEFTPFAETVLDYTHMLSKIDSHIEVDRKSETPWDPAFQLYSGLAFMRNRGNS
;
A
#
# COMPACT_ATOMS: atom_id res chain seq x y z
N MET A 1 51.16 15.80 -24.59
CA MET A 1 50.29 16.41 -23.57
C MET A 1 48.92 16.50 -24.20
N ILE A 2 47.99 15.63 -23.81
CA ILE A 2 46.64 15.65 -24.40
C ILE A 2 45.97 16.97 -24.07
N ASP A 3 45.54 17.69 -25.09
CA ASP A 3 44.77 18.91 -24.92
C ASP A 3 43.32 18.52 -24.62
N THR A 4 42.81 18.96 -23.46
CA THR A 4 41.40 18.79 -23.07
C THR A 4 40.43 19.32 -24.13
N ASN A 5 40.85 20.26 -24.97
CA ASN A 5 40.07 20.76 -26.10
C ASN A 5 39.80 19.70 -27.17
N GLN A 6 40.74 18.76 -27.41
CA GLN A 6 40.54 17.67 -28.38
C GLN A 6 39.46 16.68 -27.92
N ILE A 7 39.40 16.40 -26.62
CA ILE A 7 38.35 15.57 -26.04
C ILE A 7 36.99 16.27 -26.16
N ALA A 8 36.93 17.56 -25.82
CA ALA A 8 35.71 18.35 -25.94
C ALA A 8 35.18 18.39 -27.37
N ALA A 9 36.06 18.67 -28.35
CA ALA A 9 35.69 18.70 -29.77
C ALA A 9 35.16 17.35 -30.27
N ALA A 10 35.80 16.24 -29.91
CA ALA A 10 35.33 14.90 -30.30
C ALA A 10 33.95 14.55 -29.70
N LEU A 11 33.68 14.98 -28.47
CA LEU A 11 32.37 14.81 -27.83
C LEU A 11 31.28 15.65 -28.50
N GLU A 12 31.58 16.91 -28.85
CA GLU A 12 30.66 17.81 -29.57
C GLU A 12 30.36 17.32 -31.00
N ALA A 13 31.37 16.78 -31.68
CA ALA A 13 31.24 16.17 -33.02
C ALA A 13 30.54 14.79 -33.01
N ARG A 14 30.13 14.28 -31.84
CA ARG A 14 29.55 12.93 -31.65
C ARG A 14 30.47 11.77 -32.06
N GLU A 15 31.77 12.00 -32.08
CA GLU A 15 32.79 11.00 -32.41
C GLU A 15 33.14 10.14 -31.17
N TYR A 16 32.15 9.42 -30.63
CA TYR A 16 32.26 8.75 -29.33
C TYR A 16 33.39 7.72 -29.24
N LYS A 17 33.72 7.03 -30.34
CA LYS A 17 34.84 6.07 -30.36
C LYS A 17 36.18 6.78 -30.15
N GLN A 18 36.38 7.92 -30.81
CA GLN A 18 37.59 8.72 -30.70
C GLN A 18 37.66 9.41 -29.34
N ALA A 19 36.55 9.98 -28.87
CA ALA A 19 36.46 10.54 -27.53
C ALA A 19 36.85 9.52 -26.45
N ALA A 20 36.34 8.28 -26.54
CA ALA A 20 36.69 7.22 -25.60
C ALA A 20 38.19 6.84 -25.62
N GLN A 21 38.82 6.84 -26.80
CA GLN A 21 40.26 6.60 -26.93
C GLN A 21 41.08 7.72 -26.29
N LEU A 22 40.73 8.98 -26.59
CA LEU A 22 41.39 10.16 -26.03
C LEU A 22 41.23 10.22 -24.50
N ILE A 23 40.05 9.92 -23.97
CA ILE A 23 39.80 9.84 -22.52
C ILE A 23 40.65 8.74 -21.86
N LYS A 24 40.71 7.53 -22.46
CA LYS A 24 41.55 6.44 -21.94
C LYS A 24 43.03 6.80 -21.94
N GLN A 25 43.50 7.49 -22.97
CA GLN A 25 44.89 7.94 -23.04
C GLN A 25 45.16 9.02 -21.99
N PHE A 26 44.23 9.97 -21.81
CA PHE A 26 44.34 11.03 -20.80
C PHE A 26 44.34 10.48 -19.38
N GLN A 27 43.54 9.45 -19.11
CA GLN A 27 43.56 8.73 -17.83
C GLN A 27 44.90 8.04 -17.55
N LYS A 28 45.58 7.51 -18.58
CA LYS A 28 46.91 6.89 -18.42
C LYS A 28 48.02 7.92 -18.19
N GLU A 29 47.97 9.04 -18.91
CA GLU A 29 48.98 10.10 -18.82
C GLU A 29 48.84 10.95 -17.55
N SER A 30 47.62 11.13 -17.04
CA SER A 30 47.34 12.02 -15.91
C SER A 30 46.14 11.55 -15.08
N PRO A 31 46.24 10.41 -14.37
CA PRO A 31 45.12 9.82 -13.62
C PRO A 31 44.57 10.74 -12.53
N GLU A 32 45.43 11.55 -11.91
CA GLU A 32 45.08 12.52 -10.86
C GLU A 32 44.42 13.80 -11.40
N ASN A 33 44.36 14.00 -12.73
CA ASN A 33 43.78 15.21 -13.29
C ASN A 33 42.24 15.19 -13.18
N PRO A 34 41.63 16.14 -12.45
CA PRO A 34 40.18 16.14 -12.23
C PRO A 34 39.33 16.25 -13.51
N TRP A 35 39.90 16.74 -14.62
CA TRP A 35 39.21 16.80 -15.92
C TRP A 35 38.96 15.41 -16.53
N VAL A 36 39.78 14.41 -16.21
CA VAL A 36 39.58 13.03 -16.68
C VAL A 36 38.20 12.53 -16.23
N GLN A 37 37.89 12.68 -14.94
CA GLN A 37 36.61 12.26 -14.37
C GLN A 37 35.43 13.02 -14.99
N TYR A 38 35.59 14.33 -15.21
CA TYR A 38 34.56 15.12 -15.87
C TYR A 38 34.25 14.63 -17.29
N TYR A 39 35.28 14.35 -18.11
CA TYR A 39 35.07 13.86 -19.47
C TYR A 39 34.52 12.44 -19.52
N ILE A 40 34.85 11.59 -18.54
CA ILE A 40 34.19 10.28 -18.38
C ILE A 40 32.68 10.48 -18.12
N GLY A 41 32.31 11.40 -17.22
CA GLY A 41 30.92 11.75 -16.96
C GLY A 41 30.19 12.27 -18.21
N ARG A 42 30.82 13.20 -18.95
CA ARG A 42 30.25 13.73 -20.21
C ARG A 42 30.11 12.69 -21.29
N TYR A 43 31.06 11.76 -21.40
CA TYR A 43 30.98 10.65 -22.32
C TYR A 43 29.77 9.75 -22.00
N TYR A 44 29.57 9.39 -20.73
CA TYR A 44 28.39 8.61 -20.32
C TYR A 44 27.08 9.35 -20.57
N GLU A 45 27.02 10.66 -20.29
CA GLU A 45 25.85 11.50 -20.56
C GLU A 45 25.49 11.46 -22.05
N LEU A 46 26.46 11.69 -22.93
CA LEU A 46 26.24 11.77 -24.38
C LEU A 46 26.00 10.40 -25.05
N THR A 47 26.37 9.30 -24.39
CA THR A 47 26.09 7.93 -24.85
C THR A 47 24.84 7.32 -24.22
N ASN A 48 23.99 8.16 -23.62
CA ASN A 48 22.72 7.79 -22.97
C ASN A 48 22.87 6.82 -21.79
N ASN A 49 24.02 6.83 -21.12
CA ASN A 49 24.27 6.07 -19.89
C ASN A 49 24.15 6.99 -18.67
N LEU A 50 22.92 7.47 -18.44
CA LEU A 50 22.64 8.56 -17.49
C LEU A 50 22.97 8.20 -16.04
N ASP A 51 22.77 6.94 -15.62
CA ASP A 51 23.09 6.50 -14.26
C ASP A 51 24.59 6.53 -13.97
N LYS A 52 25.40 6.04 -14.91
CA LYS A 52 26.86 6.13 -14.79
C LYS A 52 27.34 7.58 -14.82
N ALA A 53 26.75 8.41 -15.68
CA ALA A 53 27.07 9.83 -15.76
C ALA A 53 26.78 10.54 -14.43
N ALA A 54 25.59 10.31 -13.84
CA ALA A 54 25.20 10.90 -12.57
C ALA A 54 26.11 10.46 -11.42
N THR A 55 26.45 9.17 -11.34
CA THR A 55 27.41 8.65 -10.34
C THR A 55 28.78 9.30 -10.48
N THR A 56 29.30 9.41 -11.71
CA THR A 56 30.57 10.09 -11.96
C THR A 56 30.53 11.56 -11.54
N TYR A 57 29.48 12.32 -11.88
CA TYR A 57 29.35 13.71 -11.46
C TYR A 57 29.21 13.86 -9.94
N LYS A 58 28.47 12.98 -9.26
CA LYS A 58 28.39 12.96 -7.79
C LYS A 58 29.75 12.69 -7.14
N GLN A 59 30.54 11.77 -7.70
CA GLN A 59 31.89 11.51 -7.24
C GLN A 59 32.78 12.74 -7.37
N ILE A 60 32.68 13.46 -8.49
CA ILE A 60 33.41 14.73 -8.69
C ILE A 60 33.06 15.74 -7.60
N LEU A 61 31.78 15.90 -7.26
CA LEU A 61 31.36 16.85 -6.22
C LEU A 61 31.80 16.46 -4.80
N ARG A 62 32.11 15.19 -4.57
CA ARG A 62 32.62 14.67 -3.29
C ARG A 62 34.14 14.85 -3.16
N ASP A 63 34.87 14.54 -4.23
CA ASP A 63 36.32 14.34 -4.15
C ASP A 63 37.12 15.54 -4.69
N ILE A 64 36.53 16.37 -5.55
CA ILE A 64 37.24 17.44 -6.27
C ILE A 64 36.85 18.81 -5.72
N THR A 65 37.87 19.56 -5.29
CA THR A 65 37.72 20.92 -4.77
C THR A 65 37.77 22.02 -5.83
N ASN A 66 38.14 21.69 -7.08
CA ASN A 66 38.25 22.66 -8.18
C ASN A 66 36.88 23.29 -8.52
N PRO A 67 36.69 24.62 -8.31
CA PRO A 67 35.38 25.25 -8.48
C PRO A 67 34.82 25.18 -9.91
N LYS A 68 35.69 25.23 -10.93
CA LYS A 68 35.27 25.19 -12.34
C LYS A 68 34.70 23.81 -12.70
N ILE A 69 35.37 22.75 -12.25
CA ILE A 69 34.95 21.37 -12.52
C ILE A 69 33.71 21.02 -11.68
N ALA A 70 33.64 21.47 -10.43
CA ALA A 70 32.45 21.30 -9.60
C ALA A 70 31.22 22.00 -10.22
N SER A 71 31.38 23.22 -10.76
CA SER A 71 30.31 23.92 -11.49
C SER A 71 29.85 23.13 -12.73
N GLN A 72 30.78 22.63 -13.53
CA GLN A 72 30.47 21.83 -14.72
C GLN A 72 29.79 20.49 -14.37
N ALA A 73 30.20 19.84 -13.28
CA ALA A 73 29.54 18.63 -12.79
C ALA A 73 28.09 18.89 -12.33
N ARG A 74 27.84 20.01 -11.63
CA ARG A 74 26.46 20.42 -11.27
C ARG A 74 25.60 20.66 -12.51
N GLN A 75 26.14 21.34 -13.52
CA GLN A 75 25.44 21.53 -14.79
C GLN A 75 25.18 20.19 -15.51
N GLY A 76 26.11 19.23 -15.41
CA GLY A 76 25.93 17.87 -15.91
C GLY A 76 24.76 17.14 -15.24
N ILE A 77 24.69 17.20 -13.91
CA ILE A 77 23.56 16.64 -13.15
C ILE A 77 22.25 17.30 -13.56
N GLN A 78 22.22 18.63 -13.66
CA GLN A 78 21.01 19.36 -14.07
C GLN A 78 20.54 18.95 -15.48
N ARG A 79 21.45 18.79 -16.44
CA ARG A 79 21.09 18.31 -17.79
C ARG A 79 20.52 16.90 -17.77
N ILE A 80 21.08 16.00 -16.97
CA ILE A 80 20.57 14.63 -16.81
C ILE A 80 19.17 14.67 -16.22
N GLU A 81 18.94 15.46 -15.17
CA GLU A 81 17.63 15.62 -14.54
C GLU A 81 16.60 16.17 -15.52
N THR A 82 16.95 17.21 -16.29
CA THR A 82 16.06 17.76 -17.34
C THR A 82 15.78 16.72 -18.43
N ALA A 83 16.78 15.96 -18.89
CA ALA A 83 16.56 14.92 -19.90
C ALA A 83 15.64 13.81 -19.39
N GLN A 84 15.82 13.37 -18.15
CA GLN A 84 14.94 12.37 -17.51
C GLN A 84 13.52 12.89 -17.35
N GLN A 85 13.35 14.16 -16.95
CA GLN A 85 12.03 14.78 -16.86
C GLN A 85 11.34 14.85 -18.21
N ASN A 86 12.03 15.29 -19.27
CA ASN A 86 11.46 15.36 -20.62
C ASN A 86 11.05 13.97 -21.14
N LEU A 87 11.88 12.94 -20.90
CA LEU A 87 11.54 11.56 -21.27
C LEU A 87 10.29 11.07 -20.54
N ARG A 88 10.16 11.41 -19.25
CA ARG A 88 8.96 11.08 -18.46
C ARG A 88 7.73 11.79 -18.99
N GLU A 89 7.81 13.09 -19.24
CA GLU A 89 6.70 13.88 -19.77
C GLU A 89 6.22 13.33 -21.12
N GLN A 90 7.16 12.97 -22.01
CA GLN A 90 6.85 12.30 -23.28
C GLN A 90 6.20 10.92 -23.09
N ALA A 91 6.67 10.13 -22.12
CA ALA A 91 6.08 8.84 -21.80
C ALA A 91 4.65 8.99 -21.25
N ILE A 92 4.42 9.98 -20.39
CA ILE A 92 3.09 10.30 -19.85
C ILE A 92 2.15 10.77 -20.96
N GLU A 93 2.61 11.66 -21.85
CA GLU A 93 1.81 12.15 -22.97
C GLU A 93 1.45 11.01 -23.94
N SER A 94 2.43 10.16 -24.26
CA SER A 94 2.22 8.96 -25.10
C SER A 94 1.23 7.98 -24.47
N ALA A 95 1.27 7.82 -23.15
CA ALA A 95 0.37 6.93 -22.41
C ALA A 95 -1.07 7.49 -22.28
N LYS A 96 -1.26 8.81 -22.41
CA LYS A 96 -2.55 9.49 -22.28
C LYS A 96 -3.44 9.46 -23.55
N ASN A 97 -3.00 8.78 -24.61
CA ASN A 97 -3.71 8.73 -25.90
C ASN A 97 -5.00 7.87 -25.92
N ASP A 98 -5.26 7.07 -24.87
CA ASP A 98 -6.49 6.27 -24.71
C ASP A 98 -7.46 6.96 -23.71
N PRO A 99 -8.78 7.02 -23.98
CA PRO A 99 -9.76 7.53 -23.01
C PRO A 99 -9.70 6.85 -21.62
N SER A 100 -9.40 5.54 -21.56
CA SER A 100 -9.23 4.79 -20.31
C SER A 100 -7.99 5.23 -19.50
N SER A 101 -7.04 5.91 -20.14
CA SER A 101 -5.83 6.43 -19.50
C SER A 101 -6.07 7.59 -18.53
N GLN A 102 -7.25 8.21 -18.61
CA GLN A 102 -7.66 9.33 -17.74
C GLN A 102 -8.44 8.88 -16.51
N GLU A 103 -8.71 7.58 -16.35
CA GLU A 103 -9.41 7.07 -15.19
C GLU A 103 -8.68 7.43 -13.88
N PRO A 104 -9.41 7.83 -12.82
CA PRO A 104 -8.82 8.09 -11.52
C PRO A 104 -8.12 6.84 -10.98
N GLY A 105 -6.81 6.95 -10.83
CA GLY A 105 -5.93 5.91 -10.31
C GLY A 105 -5.32 6.25 -8.97
N LEU A 106 -4.76 5.21 -8.38
CA LEU A 106 -4.08 5.21 -7.09
C LEU A 106 -2.70 4.57 -7.28
N LEU A 107 -1.67 5.18 -6.72
CA LEU A 107 -0.33 4.63 -6.64
C LEU A 107 -0.05 4.27 -5.19
N ILE A 108 0.14 2.98 -4.93
CA ILE A 108 0.30 2.43 -3.59
C ILE A 108 1.74 1.97 -3.40
N LEU A 109 2.42 2.57 -2.43
CA LEU A 109 3.72 2.07 -1.99
C LEU A 109 3.51 0.89 -1.06
N GLU A 110 4.25 -0.19 -1.32
CA GLU A 110 4.35 -1.31 -0.40
C GLU A 110 5.39 -1.01 0.69
N ALA A 111 5.38 -1.81 1.76
CA ALA A 111 6.34 -1.69 2.85
C ALA A 111 7.77 -1.84 2.31
N VAL A 112 8.64 -0.91 2.71
CA VAL A 112 10.07 -0.98 2.38
C VAL A 112 10.82 -1.50 3.60
N SER A 113 11.71 -2.47 3.38
CA SER A 113 12.55 -3.03 4.43
C SER A 113 13.38 -1.93 5.12
N PRO A 114 13.70 -2.04 6.42
CA PRO A 114 14.56 -1.06 7.08
C PRO A 114 15.94 -0.88 6.41
N GLU A 115 16.44 -1.94 5.77
CA GLU A 115 17.73 -1.97 5.07
C GLU A 115 17.70 -1.15 3.77
N ASP A 116 16.61 -1.25 3.00
CA ASP A 116 16.45 -0.56 1.72
C ASP A 116 15.91 0.87 1.88
N LYS A 117 15.37 1.20 3.05
CA LYS A 117 14.72 2.49 3.34
C LYS A 117 15.57 3.72 2.99
N PRO A 118 16.89 3.78 3.28
CA PRO A 118 17.71 4.92 2.89
C PRO A 118 17.80 5.13 1.38
N ALA A 119 17.94 4.04 0.61
CA ALA A 119 17.99 4.08 -0.85
C ALA A 119 16.62 4.46 -1.44
N ALA A 120 15.54 3.89 -0.89
CA ALA A 120 14.18 4.23 -1.28
C ALA A 120 13.86 5.72 -1.05
N ILE A 121 14.26 6.30 0.09
CA ILE A 121 14.10 7.75 0.35
C ILE A 121 14.78 8.55 -0.76
N GLN A 122 16.05 8.27 -1.06
CA GLN A 122 16.80 9.03 -2.08
C GLN A 122 16.16 8.90 -3.47
N ASN A 123 15.76 7.69 -3.84
CA ASN A 123 15.19 7.41 -5.16
C ASN A 123 13.79 8.04 -5.32
N ILE A 124 12.92 7.93 -4.32
CA ILE A 124 11.59 8.53 -4.33
C ILE A 124 11.71 10.06 -4.38
N SER A 125 12.57 10.66 -3.53
CA SER A 125 12.84 12.10 -3.55
C SER A 125 13.26 12.59 -4.94
N ARG A 126 14.13 11.83 -5.61
CA ARG A 126 14.58 12.16 -6.97
C ARG A 126 13.46 12.01 -8.00
N ILE A 127 12.70 10.92 -7.95
CA ILE A 127 11.63 10.64 -8.93
C ILE A 127 10.54 11.70 -8.85
N PHE A 128 10.09 12.04 -7.64
CA PHE A 128 8.98 12.99 -7.42
C PHE A 128 9.44 14.43 -7.20
N GLN A 129 10.75 14.70 -7.26
CA GLN A 129 11.34 16.03 -7.00
C GLN A 129 10.92 16.61 -5.63
N THR A 130 10.79 15.73 -4.63
CA THR A 130 10.44 16.08 -3.25
C THR A 130 11.70 16.08 -2.39
N ASP A 131 11.70 16.83 -1.29
CA ASP A 131 12.81 16.79 -0.35
C ASP A 131 12.87 15.47 0.44
N ILE A 132 14.06 15.15 0.94
CA ILE A 132 14.35 13.90 1.68
C ILE A 132 13.49 13.78 2.95
N TYR A 133 13.21 14.90 3.62
CA TYR A 133 12.46 14.89 4.88
C TYR A 133 10.99 14.55 4.64
N THR A 134 10.33 15.22 3.69
CA THR A 134 8.95 14.91 3.29
C THR A 134 8.83 13.47 2.81
N THR A 135 9.79 13.02 2.00
CA THR A 135 9.82 11.65 1.49
C THR A 135 9.97 10.62 2.61
N ARG A 136 10.84 10.89 3.60
CA ARG A 136 11.01 10.02 4.77
C ARG A 136 9.70 9.84 5.56
N MET A 137 8.89 10.88 5.68
CA MET A 137 7.59 10.81 6.37
C MET A 137 6.54 10.00 5.60
N GLN A 138 6.72 9.83 4.29
CA GLN A 138 5.82 9.05 3.44
C GLN A 138 6.22 7.57 3.31
N ILE A 139 7.43 7.16 3.69
CA ILE A 139 7.85 5.76 3.54
C ILE A 139 7.58 4.98 4.82
N GLN A 140 6.65 4.03 4.72
CA GLN A 140 6.30 3.13 5.82
C GLN A 140 7.16 1.86 5.79
N SER A 141 7.45 1.33 6.97
CA SER A 141 8.18 0.07 7.15
C SER A 141 7.24 -1.15 7.24
N ARG A 142 5.93 -0.93 7.29
CA ARG A 142 4.88 -1.95 7.38
C ARG A 142 3.63 -1.42 6.68
N GLY A 143 2.84 -2.33 6.11
CA GLY A 143 1.58 -2.00 5.46
C GLY A 143 1.76 -1.25 4.14
N TRP A 144 0.63 -0.78 3.62
CA TRP A 144 0.56 -0.01 2.39
C TRP A 144 0.34 1.46 2.69
N ARG A 145 0.81 2.31 1.76
CA ARG A 145 0.50 3.73 1.77
C ARG A 145 -0.04 4.18 0.42
N LEU A 146 -1.15 4.92 0.44
CA LEU A 146 -1.53 5.74 -0.71
C LEU A 146 -0.51 6.86 -0.90
N TYR A 147 0.28 6.77 -1.95
CA TYR A 147 1.37 7.70 -2.21
C TYR A 147 0.93 8.84 -3.15
N LYS A 148 0.19 8.52 -4.20
CA LYS A 148 -0.28 9.52 -5.17
C LYS A 148 -1.61 9.10 -5.80
N THR A 149 -2.44 10.10 -6.10
CA THR A 149 -3.66 9.96 -6.91
C THR A 149 -3.49 10.75 -8.21
N GLY A 150 -4.18 10.35 -9.27
CA GLY A 150 -4.10 11.01 -10.58
C GLY A 150 -4.58 10.11 -11.73
N PRO A 151 -4.42 10.54 -13.00
CA PRO A 151 -4.73 9.71 -14.16
C PRO A 151 -3.92 8.41 -14.16
N ILE A 152 -4.58 7.26 -14.37
CA ILE A 152 -3.92 5.94 -14.26
C ILE A 152 -2.69 5.80 -15.18
N ALA A 153 -2.72 6.37 -16.38
CA ALA A 153 -1.57 6.31 -17.28
C ALA A 153 -0.34 7.04 -16.73
N GLU A 154 -0.53 8.17 -16.05
CA GLU A 154 0.57 8.88 -15.39
C GLU A 154 1.13 8.07 -14.22
N LEU A 155 0.26 7.48 -13.41
CA LEU A 155 0.67 6.67 -12.27
C LEU A 155 1.42 5.39 -12.70
N ARG A 156 1.04 4.79 -13.84
CA ARG A 156 1.78 3.67 -14.44
C ARG A 156 3.23 4.03 -14.77
N VAL A 157 3.47 5.21 -15.35
CA VAL A 157 4.84 5.68 -15.66
C VAL A 157 5.66 5.82 -14.37
N TYR A 158 5.10 6.48 -13.34
CA TYR A 158 5.78 6.58 -12.04
C TYR A 158 6.01 5.22 -11.39
N GLY A 159 5.03 4.33 -11.46
CA GLY A 159 5.12 2.98 -10.94
C GLY A 159 6.24 2.18 -11.60
N GLN A 160 6.36 2.25 -12.92
CA GLN A 160 7.44 1.61 -13.66
C GLN A 160 8.82 2.16 -13.29
N GLU A 161 8.96 3.47 -13.12
CA GLU A 161 10.21 4.08 -12.67
C GLU A 161 10.61 3.62 -11.27
N LEU A 162 9.64 3.53 -10.34
CA LEU A 162 9.86 3.05 -8.99
C LEU A 162 10.28 1.57 -8.95
N ILE A 163 9.61 0.71 -9.73
CA ILE A 163 10.00 -0.70 -9.89
C ILE A 163 11.42 -0.80 -10.45
N GLY A 164 11.77 0.02 -11.45
CA GLY A 164 13.09 0.04 -12.07
C GLY A 164 14.24 0.38 -11.11
N VAL A 165 13.95 1.05 -9.99
CA VAL A 165 14.93 1.35 -8.93
C VAL A 165 14.74 0.46 -7.68
N GLY A 166 13.97 -0.62 -7.80
CA GLY A 166 13.80 -1.62 -6.74
C GLY A 166 12.81 -1.22 -5.64
N ILE A 167 11.93 -0.25 -5.87
CA ILE A 167 10.90 0.15 -4.90
C ILE A 167 9.60 -0.62 -5.18
N PRO A 168 9.08 -1.38 -4.21
CA PRO A 168 7.85 -2.14 -4.41
C PRO A 168 6.65 -1.19 -4.42
N VAL A 169 5.88 -1.24 -5.50
CA VAL A 169 4.75 -0.37 -5.77
C VAL A 169 3.76 -1.09 -6.68
N PHE A 170 2.49 -0.74 -6.54
CA PHE A 170 1.45 -1.12 -7.49
C PHE A 170 0.46 0.02 -7.70
N TRP A 171 -0.41 -0.14 -8.69
CA TRP A 171 -1.42 0.85 -9.01
C TRP A 171 -2.75 0.17 -9.34
N ALA A 172 -3.84 0.87 -9.09
CA ALA A 172 -5.19 0.42 -9.43
C ALA A 172 -6.08 1.62 -9.77
N THR A 173 -7.18 1.38 -10.50
CA THR A 173 -8.20 2.40 -10.73
C THR A 173 -9.31 2.27 -9.68
N LEU A 174 -9.96 3.39 -9.35
CA LEU A 174 -11.17 3.35 -8.53
C LEU A 174 -12.31 2.61 -9.24
N ALA A 175 -12.36 2.72 -10.57
CA ALA A 175 -13.38 2.07 -11.38
C ALA A 175 -13.30 0.53 -11.28
N ASP A 176 -12.09 -0.04 -11.30
CA ASP A 176 -11.91 -1.48 -11.18
C ASP A 176 -12.26 -1.99 -9.78
N ILE A 177 -11.93 -1.23 -8.73
CA ILE A 177 -12.35 -1.54 -7.35
C ILE A 177 -13.89 -1.52 -7.24
N GLN A 178 -14.56 -0.55 -7.84
CA GLN A 178 -16.02 -0.44 -7.82
C GLN A 178 -16.73 -1.58 -8.58
N LYS A 179 -16.06 -2.23 -9.55
CA LYS A 179 -16.59 -3.38 -10.28
C LYS A 179 -16.61 -4.67 -9.44
N ILE A 180 -15.90 -4.73 -8.31
CA ILE A 180 -15.85 -5.92 -7.45
C ILE A 180 -17.20 -6.11 -6.74
N GLN A 181 -17.85 -7.26 -6.91
CA GLN A 181 -19.12 -7.54 -6.26
C GLN A 181 -18.90 -7.83 -4.78
N ILE A 182 -19.61 -7.12 -3.90
CA ILE A 182 -19.53 -7.35 -2.45
C ILE A 182 -20.82 -8.03 -2.01
N PHE A 183 -20.69 -9.13 -1.27
CA PHE A 183 -21.79 -9.85 -0.63
C PHE A 183 -21.59 -9.82 0.88
N GLN A 184 -22.55 -9.24 1.60
CA GLN A 184 -22.51 -9.16 3.06
C GLN A 184 -23.00 -10.47 3.67
N VAL A 185 -22.09 -11.26 4.23
CA VAL A 185 -22.38 -12.56 4.83
C VAL A 185 -23.17 -12.36 6.12
N GLN A 186 -24.35 -12.99 6.20
CA GLN A 186 -25.17 -13.03 7.40
C GLN A 186 -24.78 -14.22 8.27
N TYR A 187 -24.60 -15.41 7.68
CA TYR A 187 -24.09 -16.60 8.36
C TYR A 187 -23.57 -17.66 7.39
N PHE A 188 -22.71 -18.55 7.89
CA PHE A 188 -22.36 -19.80 7.22
C PHE A 188 -23.47 -20.83 7.43
N GLN A 189 -24.07 -21.29 6.32
CA GLN A 189 -25.01 -22.40 6.33
C GLN A 189 -24.30 -23.75 6.53
N SER A 190 -23.10 -23.89 5.96
CA SER A 190 -22.24 -25.07 6.10
C SER A 190 -20.77 -24.68 5.92
N VAL A 191 -19.87 -25.40 6.59
CA VAL A 191 -18.42 -25.20 6.54
C VAL A 191 -17.72 -26.33 5.75
N SER A 192 -18.16 -27.58 5.88
CA SER A 192 -17.56 -28.71 5.15
C SER A 192 -17.84 -28.69 3.64
N SER A 193 -18.95 -28.10 3.24
CA SER A 193 -19.27 -27.75 1.85
C SER A 193 -19.67 -26.29 1.89
N PRO A 194 -18.71 -25.35 1.73
CA PRO A 194 -18.90 -24.01 2.22
C PRO A 194 -20.01 -23.29 1.47
N ALA A 195 -21.00 -22.88 2.23
CA ALA A 195 -22.18 -22.17 1.76
C ALA A 195 -22.50 -21.04 2.73
N VAL A 196 -22.64 -19.83 2.21
CA VAL A 196 -22.99 -18.64 3.00
C VAL A 196 -24.35 -18.12 2.58
N VAL A 197 -25.12 -17.65 3.54
CA VAL A 197 -26.29 -16.79 3.30
C VAL A 197 -25.81 -15.35 3.38
N CYS A 198 -26.10 -14.57 2.35
CA CYS A 198 -25.57 -13.22 2.20
C CYS A 198 -26.55 -12.28 1.52
N LYS A 199 -26.33 -10.98 1.71
CA LYS A 199 -27.05 -9.90 1.03
C LYS A 199 -26.19 -9.31 -0.08
N ASP A 200 -26.81 -8.98 -1.21
CA ASP A 200 -26.15 -8.22 -2.27
C ASP A 200 -26.24 -6.70 -2.04
N ARG A 201 -25.74 -5.92 -3.01
CA ARG A 201 -25.78 -4.44 -2.97
C ARG A 201 -27.19 -3.83 -2.94
N LEU A 202 -28.23 -4.60 -3.28
CA LEU A 202 -29.62 -4.17 -3.27
C LEU A 202 -30.36 -4.70 -2.03
N ASP A 203 -29.62 -5.17 -1.02
CA ASP A 203 -30.13 -5.77 0.21
C ASP A 203 -30.97 -7.05 -0.04
N ARG A 204 -30.73 -7.72 -1.17
CA ARG A 204 -31.45 -8.97 -1.50
C ARG A 204 -30.72 -10.15 -0.90
N LEU A 205 -31.45 -10.93 -0.10
CA LEU A 205 -30.95 -12.15 0.51
C LEU A 205 -30.79 -13.26 -0.53
N GLY A 206 -29.67 -13.97 -0.49
CA GLY A 206 -29.38 -15.13 -1.31
C GLY A 206 -28.36 -16.04 -0.64
N SER A 207 -27.92 -17.07 -1.37
CA SER A 207 -26.91 -18.01 -0.91
C SER A 207 -25.81 -18.20 -1.95
N ILE A 208 -24.57 -18.31 -1.50
CA ILE A 208 -23.40 -18.60 -2.35
C ILE A 208 -22.73 -19.88 -1.84
N GLU A 209 -22.72 -20.89 -2.69
CA GLU A 209 -21.91 -22.10 -2.51
C GLU A 209 -20.56 -21.92 -3.22
N PHE A 210 -19.47 -22.31 -2.56
CA PHE A 210 -18.13 -22.20 -3.10
C PHE A 210 -17.24 -23.34 -2.60
N SER A 211 -15.98 -23.36 -3.03
CA SER A 211 -14.93 -24.20 -2.44
C SER A 211 -13.91 -23.33 -1.72
N TRP A 212 -13.38 -23.79 -0.59
CA TRP A 212 -12.31 -23.11 0.13
C TRP A 212 -11.10 -22.80 -0.76
N SER A 213 -10.82 -23.63 -1.76
CA SER A 213 -9.74 -23.38 -2.74
C SER A 213 -10.00 -22.18 -3.68
N GLU A 214 -11.23 -21.67 -3.74
CA GLU A 214 -11.55 -20.44 -4.49
C GLU A 214 -11.17 -19.17 -3.72
N VAL A 215 -11.02 -19.27 -2.40
CA VAL A 215 -10.56 -18.17 -1.57
C VAL A 215 -9.06 -18.05 -1.75
N THR A 216 -8.62 -16.89 -2.25
CA THR A 216 -7.19 -16.67 -2.52
C THR A 216 -6.48 -15.85 -1.45
N GLN A 217 -7.25 -15.02 -0.74
CA GLN A 217 -6.76 -14.05 0.23
C GLN A 217 -7.86 -13.75 1.25
N GLN A 218 -7.43 -13.34 2.44
CA GLN A 218 -8.25 -12.81 3.52
C GLN A 218 -7.82 -11.38 3.83
N VAL A 219 -8.77 -10.49 4.09
CA VAL A 219 -8.49 -9.10 4.51
C VAL A 219 -9.22 -8.80 5.80
N GLU A 220 -8.50 -8.33 6.79
CA GLU A 220 -9.01 -8.03 8.13
C GLU A 220 -8.95 -6.55 8.44
N GLY A 221 -9.94 -6.05 9.18
CA GLY A 221 -10.00 -4.66 9.58
C GLY A 221 -10.74 -4.44 10.89
N LEU A 222 -10.29 -3.41 11.61
CA LEU A 222 -10.96 -2.87 12.78
C LEU A 222 -11.53 -1.49 12.43
N LEU A 223 -12.85 -1.39 12.42
CA LEU A 223 -13.56 -0.16 12.10
C LEU A 223 -13.99 0.54 13.40
N PRO A 224 -13.48 1.74 13.70
CA PRO A 224 -13.82 2.43 14.94
C PRO A 224 -15.30 2.81 14.99
N ILE A 225 -15.90 2.64 16.16
CA ILE A 225 -17.23 3.13 16.52
C ILE A 225 -17.03 4.31 17.47
N PHE A 226 -17.46 5.49 17.07
CA PHE A 226 -17.24 6.73 17.80
C PHE A 226 -18.42 7.09 18.71
N ILE A 227 -18.13 7.78 19.81
CA ILE A 227 -19.14 8.42 20.68
C ILE A 227 -18.72 9.86 21.00
N ASP A 228 -19.71 10.75 21.01
CA ASP A 228 -19.55 12.10 21.53
C ASP A 228 -19.61 12.12 23.05
N ILE A 229 -18.53 12.56 23.68
CA ILE A 229 -18.50 12.88 25.11
C ILE A 229 -18.43 14.39 25.33
N MET A 230 -19.12 14.88 26.36
CA MET A 230 -18.92 16.24 26.85
C MET A 230 -17.69 16.26 27.75
N ASP A 231 -16.66 16.98 27.35
CA ASP A 231 -15.44 17.15 28.14
C ASP A 231 -15.64 18.27 29.18
N TYR A 232 -15.48 17.93 30.46
CA TYR A 232 -15.56 18.86 31.58
C TYR A 232 -14.17 19.18 32.10
N SER A 233 -13.72 20.43 31.93
CA SER A 233 -12.47 20.91 32.52
C SER A 233 -12.72 21.56 33.89
N PRO A 234 -12.42 20.89 35.02
CA PRO A 234 -12.72 21.39 36.36
C PRO A 234 -11.94 22.65 36.77
N ASN A 235 -10.94 23.08 35.99
CA ASN A 235 -10.01 24.15 36.34
C ASN A 235 -10.21 25.49 35.60
N ARG A 236 -11.28 25.67 34.82
CA ARG A 236 -11.60 26.98 34.20
C ARG A 236 -13.02 27.39 34.54
N ARG A 237 -13.17 28.39 35.42
CA ARG A 237 -14.46 28.95 35.86
C ARG A 237 -15.29 29.59 34.75
N ASN A 238 -14.73 29.80 33.56
CA ASN A 238 -15.39 30.32 32.38
C ASN A 238 -14.86 29.56 31.16
N GLU A 239 -15.48 28.45 30.73
CA GLU A 239 -15.31 27.93 29.38
C GLU A 239 -16.45 26.95 29.03
N GLU A 240 -16.89 27.05 27.78
CA GLU A 240 -18.03 26.36 27.18
C GLU A 240 -17.82 24.84 27.10
N PHE A 241 -18.93 24.08 27.13
CA PHE A 241 -18.93 22.64 26.92
C PHE A 241 -18.24 22.30 25.59
N ARG A 242 -17.15 21.52 25.64
CA ARG A 242 -16.51 21.01 24.42
C ARG A 242 -16.99 19.59 24.17
N HIS A 243 -17.61 19.38 23.01
CA HIS A 243 -17.89 18.04 22.51
C HIS A 243 -16.57 17.46 21.99
N LYS A 244 -16.22 16.26 22.43
CA LYS A 244 -15.07 15.51 21.95
C LYS A 244 -15.54 14.14 21.50
N GLU A 245 -15.25 13.81 20.26
CA GLU A 245 -15.46 12.46 19.73
C GLU A 245 -14.33 11.55 20.23
N ILE A 246 -14.69 10.39 20.79
CA ILE A 246 -13.73 9.35 21.21
C ILE A 246 -14.16 7.99 20.63
N THR A 247 -13.20 7.12 20.35
CA THR A 247 -13.50 5.73 19.96
C THR A 247 -14.07 4.98 21.16
N GLN A 248 -15.31 4.51 21.05
CA GLN A 248 -16.00 3.72 22.06
C GLN A 248 -15.67 2.24 21.93
N ASP A 249 -15.72 1.71 20.70
CA ASP A 249 -15.53 0.29 20.39
C ASP A 249 -15.05 0.12 18.94
N TYR A 250 -14.90 -1.12 18.49
CA TYR A 250 -14.57 -1.47 17.11
C TYR A 250 -15.54 -2.54 16.57
N ALA A 251 -15.97 -2.36 15.32
CA ALA A 251 -16.53 -3.44 14.53
C ALA A 251 -15.39 -4.19 13.85
N GLN A 252 -15.43 -5.52 13.90
CA GLN A 252 -14.45 -6.38 13.24
C GLN A 252 -15.00 -6.82 11.88
N VAL A 253 -14.17 -6.67 10.85
CA VAL A 253 -14.53 -7.06 9.48
C VAL A 253 -13.47 -8.00 8.90
N CYS A 254 -13.94 -9.04 8.23
CA CYS A 254 -13.13 -10.02 7.53
C CYS A 254 -13.72 -10.23 6.13
N ASP A 255 -12.91 -10.01 5.10
CA ASP A 255 -13.26 -10.21 3.71
C ASP A 255 -12.56 -11.47 3.18
N LEU A 256 -13.34 -12.39 2.60
CA LEU A 256 -12.82 -13.53 1.83
C LEU A 256 -12.88 -13.20 0.34
N HIS A 257 -11.75 -13.24 -0.34
CA HIS A 257 -11.65 -12.86 -1.76
C HIS A 257 -11.81 -14.08 -2.66
N LEU A 258 -12.76 -14.01 -3.61
CA LEU A 258 -12.97 -15.01 -4.66
C LEU A 258 -12.73 -14.37 -6.04
N PRO A 259 -11.47 -14.21 -6.49
CA PRO A 259 -11.13 -13.47 -7.71
C PRO A 259 -11.68 -14.09 -9.00
N SER A 260 -11.83 -15.42 -9.04
CA SER A 260 -12.43 -16.14 -10.17
C SER A 260 -13.89 -15.73 -10.42
N ARG A 261 -14.60 -15.35 -9.36
CA ARG A 261 -16.00 -14.88 -9.39
C ARG A 261 -16.12 -13.36 -9.37
N ASN A 262 -15.00 -12.64 -9.33
CA ASN A 262 -14.96 -11.19 -9.19
C ASN A 262 -15.74 -10.66 -7.97
N CYS A 263 -15.72 -11.39 -6.85
CA CYS A 263 -16.49 -11.03 -5.67
C CYS A 263 -15.73 -11.20 -4.35
N ILE A 264 -16.22 -10.50 -3.34
CA ILE A 264 -15.76 -10.55 -1.96
C ILE A 264 -16.94 -10.95 -1.08
N LEU A 265 -16.73 -11.92 -0.20
CA LEU A 265 -17.64 -12.26 0.88
C LEU A 265 -17.20 -11.49 2.12
N ARG A 266 -17.99 -10.49 2.52
CA ARG A 266 -17.69 -9.62 3.66
C ARG A 266 -18.42 -10.10 4.91
N ILE A 267 -17.66 -10.39 5.96
CA ILE A 267 -18.15 -10.83 7.26
C ILE A 267 -17.91 -9.69 8.26
N CYS A 268 -18.93 -9.29 9.02
CA CYS A 268 -18.83 -8.24 10.03
C CYS A 268 -19.42 -8.75 11.35
N ASP A 269 -18.70 -8.58 12.46
CA ASP A 269 -19.12 -9.13 13.76
C ASP A 269 -20.45 -8.56 14.29
N GLN A 270 -20.79 -7.32 13.90
CA GLN A 270 -22.04 -6.67 14.27
C GLN A 270 -23.27 -7.22 13.53
N ASN A 271 -23.09 -7.69 12.28
CA ASN A 271 -24.19 -8.13 11.42
C ASN A 271 -24.25 -9.65 11.26
N TYR A 272 -23.24 -10.36 11.74
CA TYR A 272 -23.18 -11.80 11.63
C TYR A 272 -24.15 -12.47 12.62
N GLU A 273 -25.04 -13.30 12.11
CA GLU A 273 -26.08 -14.01 12.87
C GLU A 273 -25.52 -15.30 13.47
N PHE A 274 -24.73 -15.20 14.55
CA PHE A 274 -24.10 -16.37 15.22
C PHE A 274 -25.06 -17.43 15.76
N GLN A 275 -26.35 -17.11 15.87
CA GLN A 275 -27.38 -18.04 16.33
C GLN A 275 -27.97 -18.87 15.17
N GLN A 276 -27.59 -18.57 13.93
CA GLN A 276 -28.09 -19.20 12.72
C GLN A 276 -26.97 -19.98 12.01
N GLY A 277 -27.36 -21.06 11.35
CA GLY A 277 -26.42 -21.87 10.56
C GLY A 277 -25.45 -22.69 11.40
N PHE A 278 -24.16 -22.61 11.10
CA PHE A 278 -23.11 -23.40 11.72
C PHE A 278 -22.83 -22.97 13.17
N ASP A 279 -22.80 -23.94 14.10
CA ASP A 279 -22.57 -23.69 15.52
C ASP A 279 -21.08 -23.76 15.87
N PHE A 280 -20.46 -22.59 16.00
CA PHE A 280 -19.04 -22.43 16.34
C PHE A 280 -18.70 -22.73 17.80
N THR A 281 -19.68 -23.03 18.66
CA THR A 281 -19.42 -23.33 20.09
C THR A 281 -19.08 -24.79 20.34
N LYS A 282 -19.43 -25.70 19.40
CA LYS A 282 -19.22 -27.15 19.53
C LYS A 282 -17.82 -27.62 19.12
N SER A 283 -17.08 -26.83 18.34
CA SER A 283 -15.69 -27.15 17.94
C SER A 283 -14.69 -27.07 19.12
N SER A 284 -15.03 -26.34 20.18
CA SER A 284 -14.14 -26.12 21.34
C SER A 284 -14.20 -27.25 22.40
N GLU A 285 -15.12 -28.22 22.30
CA GLU A 285 -15.28 -29.29 23.31
C GLU A 285 -14.17 -30.37 23.28
N ALA A 286 -13.17 -30.26 22.40
CA ALA A 286 -12.11 -31.26 22.22
C ALA A 286 -10.77 -30.94 22.91
N ILE A 287 -10.71 -30.01 23.88
CA ILE A 287 -9.50 -29.83 24.70
C ILE A 287 -9.60 -30.72 25.95
N PRO A 288 -8.77 -31.77 26.09
CA PRO A 288 -8.71 -32.53 27.35
C PRO A 288 -8.10 -31.62 28.41
N ALA A 289 -8.89 -31.25 29.41
CA ALA A 289 -8.40 -30.57 30.60
C ALA A 289 -7.29 -31.42 31.24
N SER A 290 -6.07 -30.89 31.28
CA SER A 290 -4.97 -31.47 32.05
C SER A 290 -5.32 -31.50 33.54
N PRO A 291 -4.93 -32.56 34.28
CA PRO A 291 -5.41 -32.79 35.63
C PRO A 291 -4.46 -32.16 36.67
N THR A 292 -4.68 -30.91 37.05
CA THR A 292 -4.10 -30.40 38.30
C THR A 292 -4.98 -29.34 38.96
N GLY A 293 -5.52 -29.65 40.14
CA GLY A 293 -6.05 -28.63 41.04
C GLY A 293 -7.25 -29.08 41.87
N LYS A 294 -6.98 -29.54 43.10
CA LYS A 294 -7.95 -30.07 44.06
C LYS A 294 -8.95 -29.01 44.57
N ASN A 295 -10.15 -29.52 44.88
CA ASN A 295 -11.15 -29.02 45.84
C ASN A 295 -11.97 -27.78 45.49
N LYS A 296 -13.27 -27.98 45.17
CA LYS A 296 -14.39 -27.34 45.87
C LYS A 296 -15.71 -28.11 45.66
N LYS A 297 -16.54 -28.05 46.70
CA LYS A 297 -17.65 -28.94 47.04
C LYS A 297 -18.81 -28.92 46.04
N ALA A 298 -19.45 -30.08 45.95
CA ALA A 298 -20.62 -30.41 45.14
C ALA A 298 -21.81 -29.44 45.33
N ARG A 299 -22.38 -28.98 44.21
CA ARG A 299 -23.78 -28.56 44.07
C ARG A 299 -24.41 -29.38 42.94
N ARG A 300 -25.65 -29.84 43.18
CA ARG A 300 -26.42 -30.76 42.33
C ARG A 300 -26.59 -30.26 40.89
N PRO A 301 -26.69 -31.15 39.89
CA PRO A 301 -26.89 -30.78 38.49
C PRO A 301 -28.39 -30.56 38.27
N ASN A 302 -28.75 -29.38 37.80
CA ASN A 302 -30.00 -29.19 37.06
C ASN A 302 -29.83 -27.98 36.16
N SER A 303 -30.17 -28.19 34.88
CA SER A 303 -30.15 -27.27 33.73
C SER A 303 -28.93 -27.47 32.82
N PRO A 304 -29.10 -27.89 31.55
CA PRO A 304 -28.09 -27.70 30.53
C PRO A 304 -28.03 -26.20 30.23
N GLN A 305 -27.16 -25.49 30.96
CA GLN A 305 -26.82 -24.12 30.61
C GLN A 305 -25.88 -24.20 29.41
N VAL A 306 -26.44 -24.03 28.21
CA VAL A 306 -25.67 -23.62 27.03
C VAL A 306 -24.85 -22.40 27.46
N PRO A 307 -23.52 -22.39 27.32
CA PRO A 307 -22.72 -21.23 27.68
C PRO A 307 -23.22 -20.05 26.85
N GLN A 308 -23.67 -18.97 27.48
CA GLN A 308 -23.93 -17.73 26.78
C GLN A 308 -22.58 -17.18 26.29
N SER A 309 -22.17 -17.56 25.09
CA SER A 309 -20.98 -16.99 24.45
C SER A 309 -21.25 -15.55 24.04
N THR A 310 -20.30 -14.66 24.31
CA THR A 310 -20.37 -13.27 23.84
C THR A 310 -20.08 -13.21 22.34
N THR A 311 -20.55 -12.18 21.63
CA THR A 311 -20.26 -11.97 20.19
C THR A 311 -18.77 -12.07 19.89
N ARG A 312 -17.92 -11.56 20.79
CA ARG A 312 -16.46 -11.65 20.70
C ARG A 312 -15.93 -13.09 20.72
N ILE A 313 -16.48 -13.96 21.57
CA ILE A 313 -16.09 -15.37 21.62
C ILE A 313 -16.48 -16.05 20.32
N ASN A 314 -17.70 -15.82 19.84
CA ASN A 314 -18.16 -16.43 18.59
C ASN A 314 -17.37 -15.94 17.37
N TRP A 315 -17.00 -14.66 17.34
CA TRP A 315 -16.15 -14.10 16.30
C TRP A 315 -14.76 -14.75 16.28
N ASN A 316 -14.14 -14.91 17.45
CA ASN A 316 -12.85 -15.59 17.54
C ASN A 316 -12.93 -17.04 17.06
N ASN A 317 -13.98 -17.78 17.44
CA ASN A 317 -14.17 -19.15 16.97
C ASN A 317 -14.42 -19.21 15.44
N LEU A 318 -15.06 -18.20 14.86
CA LEU A 318 -15.22 -18.08 13.42
C LEU A 318 -13.88 -17.85 12.73
N LEU A 319 -13.04 -16.95 13.25
CA LEU A 319 -11.70 -16.71 12.71
C LEU A 319 -10.81 -17.95 12.82
N GLU A 320 -10.84 -18.65 13.96
CA GLU A 320 -10.11 -19.92 14.15
C GLU A 320 -10.57 -20.99 13.15
N MET A 321 -11.88 -21.08 12.88
CA MET A 321 -12.41 -21.95 11.82
C MET A 321 -11.87 -21.57 10.45
N LEU A 322 -11.81 -20.27 10.12
CA LEU A 322 -11.26 -19.81 8.84
C LEU A 322 -9.77 -20.16 8.72
N ASP A 323 -8.99 -19.94 9.79
CA ASP A 323 -7.56 -20.29 9.84
C ASP A 323 -7.32 -21.80 9.67
N GLU A 324 -8.24 -22.65 10.14
CA GLU A 324 -8.18 -24.10 9.92
C GLU A 324 -8.52 -24.51 8.48
N GLN A 325 -9.40 -23.77 7.79
CA GLN A 325 -9.85 -24.08 6.43
C GLN A 325 -8.96 -23.45 5.34
N LEU A 326 -8.23 -22.38 5.66
CA LEU A 326 -7.54 -21.53 4.69
C LEU A 326 -6.04 -21.46 4.98
N ASP A 327 -5.23 -21.74 3.97
CA ASP A 327 -3.78 -21.45 3.94
C ASP A 327 -3.51 -20.39 2.87
N VAL A 328 -3.92 -19.15 3.16
CA VAL A 328 -3.90 -18.03 2.21
C VAL A 328 -3.24 -16.79 2.81
N THR A 329 -2.91 -15.81 1.96
CA THR A 329 -2.37 -14.53 2.45
C THR A 329 -3.44 -13.76 3.24
N VAL A 330 -3.09 -13.35 4.46
CA VAL A 330 -3.92 -12.51 5.33
C VAL A 330 -3.38 -11.08 5.33
N TRP A 331 -4.23 -10.13 4.94
CA TRP A 331 -3.94 -8.69 4.96
C TRP A 331 -4.61 -8.04 6.17
N SER A 332 -3.83 -7.74 7.21
CA SER A 332 -4.34 -7.18 8.48
C SER A 332 -3.80 -5.78 8.80
N GLU A 333 -3.12 -5.13 7.86
CA GLU A 333 -2.54 -3.78 8.01
C GLU A 333 -3.52 -2.65 7.67
N PHE A 334 -4.81 -2.84 7.97
CA PHE A 334 -5.83 -1.87 7.61
C PHE A 334 -5.63 -0.53 8.35
N THR A 335 -5.45 -0.53 9.68
CA THR A 335 -5.39 0.71 10.46
C THR A 335 -4.24 1.63 10.01
N PRO A 336 -2.98 1.15 9.87
CA PRO A 336 -1.90 2.00 9.37
C PRO A 336 -2.13 2.50 7.94
N PHE A 337 -2.82 1.73 7.09
CA PHE A 337 -3.20 2.16 5.75
C PHE A 337 -4.29 3.24 5.80
N ALA A 338 -5.33 3.03 6.60
CA ALA A 338 -6.47 3.93 6.78
C ALA A 338 -5.99 5.34 7.16
N GLU A 339 -5.09 5.44 8.14
CA GLU A 339 -4.47 6.69 8.58
C GLU A 339 -3.78 7.47 7.44
N THR A 340 -3.41 6.81 6.34
CA THR A 340 -2.83 7.48 5.16
C THR A 340 -3.85 7.99 4.15
N VAL A 341 -5.09 7.52 4.22
CA VAL A 341 -6.15 7.81 3.23
C VAL A 341 -7.31 8.63 3.79
N LEU A 342 -7.48 8.71 5.12
CA LEU A 342 -8.61 9.42 5.75
C LEU A 342 -8.72 10.90 5.34
N ASP A 343 -7.59 11.56 5.03
CA ASP A 343 -7.57 12.93 4.53
C ASP A 343 -8.11 13.09 3.10
N TYR A 344 -8.23 12.00 2.34
CA TYR A 344 -8.73 11.98 0.96
C TYR A 344 -10.27 11.86 0.92
N THR A 345 -10.97 12.68 1.72
CA THR A 345 -12.42 12.60 1.94
C THR A 345 -13.24 12.62 0.64
N HIS A 346 -12.89 13.48 -0.32
CA HIS A 346 -13.58 13.55 -1.62
C HIS A 346 -13.37 12.32 -2.52
N MET A 347 -12.26 11.59 -2.34
CA MET A 347 -12.05 10.31 -3.03
C MET A 347 -12.85 9.21 -2.34
N LEU A 348 -12.78 9.15 -1.01
CA LEU A 348 -13.48 8.16 -0.20
C LEU A 348 -15.00 8.28 -0.32
N SER A 349 -15.55 9.50 -0.45
CA SER A 349 -16.99 9.72 -0.65
C SER A 349 -17.55 9.15 -1.96
N LYS A 350 -16.68 8.73 -2.90
CA LYS A 350 -17.07 8.09 -4.15
C LYS A 350 -17.05 6.56 -4.06
N ILE A 351 -16.61 6.00 -2.94
CA ILE A 351 -16.51 4.56 -2.73
C ILE A 351 -17.72 4.14 -1.91
N ASP A 352 -18.55 3.27 -2.48
CA ASP A 352 -19.60 2.59 -1.72
C ASP A 352 -18.95 1.54 -0.83
N SER A 353 -19.05 1.73 0.48
CA SER A 353 -18.35 0.89 1.45
C SER A 353 -19.01 -0.47 1.60
N HIS A 354 -20.30 -0.63 1.32
CA HIS A 354 -21.06 -1.85 1.62
C HIS A 354 -20.85 -2.37 3.06
N ILE A 355 -20.74 -1.44 4.02
CA ILE A 355 -20.61 -1.71 5.45
C ILE A 355 -21.80 -1.09 6.15
N GLU A 356 -22.57 -1.93 6.82
CA GLU A 356 -23.69 -1.52 7.65
C GLU A 356 -23.28 -1.74 9.11
N VAL A 357 -22.81 -0.71 9.79
CA VAL A 357 -22.54 -0.77 11.24
C VAL A 357 -23.40 0.29 11.89
N ASP A 358 -24.14 -0.09 12.95
CA ASP A 358 -24.98 0.85 13.68
C ASP A 358 -24.11 1.92 14.37
N ARG A 359 -24.15 3.13 13.83
CA ARG A 359 -23.39 4.30 14.31
C ARG A 359 -24.25 5.54 14.22
N LYS A 360 -23.95 6.51 15.09
CA LYS A 360 -24.63 7.82 15.08
C LYS A 360 -24.32 8.66 13.85
N SER A 361 -23.16 8.43 13.22
CA SER A 361 -22.65 9.19 12.09
C SER A 361 -21.91 8.27 11.11
N GLU A 362 -21.96 8.64 9.83
CA GLU A 362 -21.11 8.03 8.81
C GLU A 362 -19.64 8.33 9.10
N THR A 363 -18.76 7.42 8.67
CA THR A 363 -17.33 7.52 8.93
C THR A 363 -16.51 7.21 7.68
N PRO A 364 -15.44 7.98 7.40
CA PRO A 364 -14.55 7.69 6.27
C PRO A 364 -13.77 6.37 6.41
N TRP A 365 -13.83 5.73 7.58
CA TRP A 365 -13.20 4.43 7.82
C TRP A 365 -13.83 3.30 7.00
N ASP A 366 -15.13 3.36 6.72
CA ASP A 366 -15.82 2.32 5.95
C ASP A 366 -15.38 2.31 4.47
N PRO A 367 -15.44 3.43 3.73
CA PRO A 367 -14.90 3.48 2.37
C PRO A 367 -13.38 3.26 2.35
N ALA A 368 -12.64 3.62 3.41
CA ALA A 368 -11.22 3.30 3.51
C ALA A 368 -10.96 1.79 3.61
N PHE A 369 -11.82 1.03 4.32
CA PHE A 369 -11.71 -0.42 4.36
C PHE A 369 -12.08 -1.05 3.03
N GLN A 370 -13.15 -0.59 2.38
CA GLN A 370 -13.49 -1.02 1.03
C GLN A 370 -12.34 -0.77 0.06
N LEU A 371 -11.67 0.39 0.18
CA LEU A 371 -10.50 0.71 -0.61
C LEU A 371 -9.34 -0.27 -0.33
N TYR A 372 -9.03 -0.52 0.94
CA TYR A 372 -7.96 -1.44 1.34
C TYR A 372 -8.18 -2.86 0.82
N SER A 373 -9.38 -3.40 1.05
CA SER A 373 -9.76 -4.74 0.58
C SER A 373 -9.81 -4.82 -0.94
N GLY A 374 -10.35 -3.80 -1.61
CA GLY A 374 -10.34 -3.70 -3.07
C GLY A 374 -8.93 -3.65 -3.66
N LEU A 375 -8.00 -2.93 -3.02
CA LEU A 375 -6.59 -2.89 -3.43
C LEU A 375 -5.93 -4.26 -3.29
N ALA A 376 -6.19 -5.00 -2.20
CA ALA A 376 -5.71 -6.37 -2.05
C ALA A 376 -6.25 -7.31 -3.13
N PHE A 377 -7.54 -7.19 -3.44
CA PHE A 377 -8.19 -7.94 -4.50
C PHE A 377 -7.53 -7.70 -5.86
N MET A 378 -7.23 -6.43 -6.18
CA MET A 378 -6.56 -6.04 -7.42
C MET A 378 -5.09 -6.48 -7.43
N ARG A 379 -4.38 -6.37 -6.31
CA ARG A 379 -2.98 -6.78 -6.18
C ARG A 379 -2.79 -8.26 -6.47
N ASN A 380 -3.76 -9.10 -6.11
CA ASN A 380 -3.74 -10.54 -6.38
C ASN A 380 -3.88 -10.89 -7.87
N ARG A 381 -4.65 -10.09 -8.62
CA ARG A 381 -4.85 -10.32 -10.06
C ARG A 381 -3.62 -10.01 -10.92
N GLY A 382 -2.58 -9.43 -10.31
CA GLY A 382 -1.39 -8.94 -11.00
C GLY A 382 -1.63 -7.57 -11.62
N ASN A 383 -0.57 -6.76 -11.72
CA ASN A 383 -0.62 -5.44 -12.35
C ASN A 383 -0.90 -5.60 -13.86
N SER A 384 -2.17 -5.59 -14.26
CA SER A 384 -2.56 -5.45 -15.67
C SER A 384 -2.54 -3.99 -16.12
#